data_AF-A0A914CCI3-F1
#
_entry.id   AF-A0A914CCI3-F1
#
_cell.length_a   1.000
_cell.length_b   1.000
_cell.length_c   1.000
_cell.angle_alpha   90.00
_cell.angle_beta   90.00
_cell.angle_gamma   90.00
#
_symmetry.space_group_name_H-M   'P 1'
#
loop_
_entity.id
_entity.type
_entity.pdbx_description
1 polymer ?
#
loop_
_entity_poly.entity_id
_entity_poly.type
_entity_poly.pdbx_seq_one_letter_code
_entity_poly.pdbx_strand_id
1 'polypeptide(L)'
;MVQTKWLETLKLASNFKTAKDAEMLLGLVVQLSRIGLKRTSIGKIKCPWNKFDDWTKKYWVESEYFWAYDQKSLIKQGDWVIIKPMLHVDSPIKSIRPITHEVEKVVFPFGNRVDPVTKKLAYELKFADDIEFKRNLIVDVIEKPFEEDSLLFDQKRELQAQKIKELKSKDLSKSEDNN
;
A
#
# COMPACT_ATOMS: atom_id res chain seq x y z
N MET A 1 -50.52 -20.48 12.88
CA MET A 1 -49.21 -21.17 13.01
C MET A 1 -48.42 -21.27 11.68
N VAL A 2 -48.83 -20.61 10.58
CA VAL A 2 -48.18 -20.76 9.25
C VAL A 2 -47.31 -19.55 8.87
N GLN A 3 -47.50 -18.39 9.50
CA GLN A 3 -46.79 -17.15 9.18
C GLN A 3 -45.36 -17.07 9.76
N THR A 4 -45.04 -17.81 10.82
CA THR A 4 -43.71 -17.79 11.46
C THR A 4 -42.65 -18.56 10.66
N LYS A 5 -43.07 -19.57 9.90
CA LYS A 5 -42.18 -20.41 9.08
C LYS A 5 -41.61 -19.67 7.85
N TRP A 6 -42.32 -18.67 7.37
CA TRP A 6 -41.88 -17.81 6.26
C TRP A 6 -40.82 -16.78 6.69
N LEU A 7 -40.85 -16.33 7.95
CA LEU A 7 -39.83 -15.40 8.48
C LEU A 7 -38.52 -16.12 8.85
N GLU A 8 -38.58 -17.39 9.25
CA GLU A 8 -37.38 -18.21 9.50
C GLU A 8 -36.64 -18.58 8.21
N THR A 9 -37.38 -18.83 7.12
CA THR A 9 -36.79 -19.16 5.81
C THR A 9 -36.15 -17.95 5.12
N LEU A 10 -36.69 -16.74 5.31
CA LEU A 10 -36.06 -15.50 4.82
C LEU A 10 -34.83 -15.07 5.62
N LYS A 11 -34.72 -15.44 6.91
CA LYS A 11 -33.50 -15.20 7.71
C LYS A 11 -32.34 -16.12 7.30
N LEU A 12 -32.60 -17.25 6.67
CA LEU A 12 -31.54 -18.14 6.13
C LEU A 12 -30.92 -17.61 4.84
N ALA A 13 -31.54 -16.65 4.15
CA ALA A 13 -31.06 -16.11 2.88
C ALA A 13 -30.06 -14.95 3.04
N SER A 14 -29.83 -14.46 4.26
CA SER A 14 -28.62 -13.66 4.54
C SER A 14 -27.46 -14.63 4.70
N ASN A 15 -27.02 -15.22 3.59
CA ASN A 15 -25.81 -16.02 3.52
C ASN A 15 -24.66 -15.14 4.03
N PHE A 16 -24.24 -15.34 5.27
CA PHE A 16 -22.98 -14.79 5.76
C PHE A 16 -21.89 -15.43 4.91
N LYS A 17 -21.49 -14.75 3.83
CA LYS A 17 -20.35 -15.18 3.01
C LYS A 17 -19.15 -15.26 3.95
N THR A 18 -18.55 -16.44 4.06
CA THR A 18 -17.29 -16.58 4.81
C THR A 18 -16.20 -15.84 4.03
N ALA A 19 -15.10 -15.43 4.67
CA ALA A 19 -13.99 -14.79 3.97
C ALA A 19 -13.50 -15.61 2.74
N LYS A 20 -13.61 -16.95 2.82
CA LYS A 20 -13.30 -17.89 1.73
C LYS A 20 -14.20 -17.79 0.50
N ASP A 21 -15.42 -17.31 0.68
CA ASP A 21 -16.44 -17.21 -0.39
C ASP A 21 -16.41 -15.82 -1.06
N ALA A 22 -15.51 -14.93 -0.63
CA ALA A 22 -15.35 -13.63 -1.23
C ALA A 22 -14.72 -13.76 -2.62
N GLU A 23 -15.28 -13.04 -3.60
CA GLU A 23 -14.76 -13.00 -4.96
C GLU A 23 -13.40 -12.31 -5.05
N MET A 24 -13.13 -11.36 -4.14
CA MET A 24 -11.86 -10.64 -4.05
C MET A 24 -11.53 -10.36 -2.59
N LEU A 25 -10.26 -10.52 -2.24
CA LEU A 25 -9.72 -10.17 -0.93
C LEU A 25 -8.51 -9.27 -1.08
N LEU A 26 -8.39 -8.29 -0.20
CA LEU A 26 -7.20 -7.46 -0.05
C LEU A 26 -6.38 -7.97 1.14
N GLY A 27 -5.08 -8.15 0.95
CA GLY A 27 -4.23 -8.61 2.04
C GLY A 27 -2.77 -8.22 1.89
N LEU A 28 -2.04 -8.42 2.99
CA LEU A 28 -0.61 -8.17 3.11
C LEU A 28 0.16 -9.48 2.90
N VAL A 29 1.20 -9.46 2.09
CA VAL A 29 2.09 -10.60 1.87
C VAL A 29 3.03 -10.77 3.06
N VAL A 30 2.81 -11.83 3.85
CA VAL A 30 3.59 -12.11 5.06
C VAL A 30 4.83 -12.93 4.76
N GLN A 31 4.69 -13.94 3.91
CA GLN A 31 5.76 -14.88 3.58
C GLN A 31 5.73 -15.21 2.10
N LEU A 32 6.89 -15.23 1.47
CA LEU A 32 7.08 -15.70 0.10
C LEU A 32 7.69 -17.10 0.12
N SER A 33 7.18 -18.00 -0.71
CA SER A 33 7.71 -19.35 -0.91
C SER A 33 7.79 -19.65 -2.40
N ARG A 34 8.66 -20.59 -2.79
CA ARG A 34 8.80 -21.02 -4.19
C ARG A 34 8.54 -22.52 -4.27
N ILE A 35 7.71 -22.95 -5.21
CA ILE A 35 7.36 -24.36 -5.37
C ILE A 35 7.71 -24.89 -6.76
N GLY A 36 8.03 -26.18 -6.81
CA GLY A 36 8.25 -26.91 -8.05
C GLY A 36 9.54 -26.56 -8.79
N LEU A 37 9.75 -27.24 -9.93
CA LEU A 37 10.94 -27.08 -10.76
C LEU A 37 11.04 -25.69 -11.39
N LYS A 38 9.89 -25.12 -11.79
CA LYS A 38 9.78 -23.76 -12.35
C LYS A 38 9.95 -22.65 -11.30
N ARG A 39 10.18 -23.00 -10.02
CA ARG A 39 10.37 -22.07 -8.90
C ARG A 39 9.29 -20.99 -8.82
N THR A 40 8.04 -21.36 -9.03
CA THR A 40 6.96 -20.39 -9.07
C THR A 40 6.70 -19.81 -7.70
N SER A 41 6.46 -18.50 -7.64
CA SER A 41 6.22 -17.77 -6.41
C SER A 41 4.81 -18.04 -5.85
N ILE A 42 4.77 -18.23 -4.53
CA ILE A 42 3.55 -18.35 -3.75
C ILE A 42 3.68 -17.41 -2.57
N GLY A 43 2.65 -16.62 -2.32
CA GLY A 43 2.55 -15.76 -1.14
C GLY A 43 1.62 -16.36 -0.10
N LYS A 44 2.03 -16.35 1.17
CA LYS A 44 1.12 -16.42 2.32
C LYS A 44 0.63 -15.01 2.60
N ILE A 45 -0.65 -14.75 2.37
CA ILE A 45 -1.26 -13.43 2.48
C ILE A 45 -2.17 -13.39 3.69
N LYS A 46 -2.00 -12.37 4.52
CA LYS A 46 -2.87 -12.05 5.65
C LYS A 46 -3.96 -11.10 5.17
N CYS A 47 -5.20 -11.58 5.15
CA CYS A 47 -6.37 -10.79 4.77
C CYS A 47 -7.13 -10.39 6.04
N PRO A 48 -7.10 -9.11 6.44
CA PRO A 48 -7.95 -8.62 7.51
C PRO A 48 -9.40 -8.49 7.02
N TRP A 49 -10.35 -8.88 7.86
CA TRP A 49 -11.78 -8.74 7.61
C TRP A 49 -12.50 -8.34 8.89
N ASN A 50 -13.61 -7.63 8.73
CA ASN A 50 -14.37 -7.13 9.88
C ASN A 50 -15.49 -8.11 10.22
N LYS A 51 -15.43 -8.67 11.43
CA LYS A 51 -16.47 -9.51 11.98
C LYS A 51 -17.31 -8.71 12.96
N PHE A 52 -18.62 -8.71 12.76
CA PHE A 52 -19.56 -8.08 13.67
C PHE A 52 -19.76 -8.98 14.89
N ASP A 53 -19.58 -8.42 16.08
CA ASP A 53 -19.95 -9.05 17.34
C ASP A 53 -21.31 -8.55 17.79
N ASP A 54 -22.28 -9.47 17.88
CA ASP A 54 -23.65 -9.15 18.23
C ASP A 54 -23.82 -8.79 19.72
N TRP A 55 -22.89 -9.19 20.59
CA TRP A 55 -22.97 -8.82 22.01
C TRP A 55 -22.52 -7.38 22.23
N THR A 56 -21.34 -7.01 21.72
CA THR A 56 -20.78 -5.66 21.87
C THR A 56 -21.32 -4.66 20.85
N LYS A 57 -22.08 -5.12 19.85
CA LYS A 57 -22.56 -4.35 18.70
C LYS A 57 -21.41 -3.61 17.98
N LYS A 58 -20.23 -4.22 17.93
CA LYS A 58 -19.00 -3.64 17.41
C LYS A 58 -18.35 -4.56 16.37
N TYR A 59 -17.66 -3.95 15.41
CA TYR A 59 -16.81 -4.67 14.46
C TYR A 59 -15.41 -4.89 15.02
N TRP A 60 -14.92 -6.12 14.89
CA TRP A 60 -13.56 -6.52 15.24
C TRP A 60 -12.82 -6.95 13.99
N VAL A 61 -11.55 -6.58 13.89
CA VAL A 61 -10.68 -7.01 12.80
C VAL A 61 -10.18 -8.42 13.12
N GLU A 62 -10.67 -9.40 12.38
CA GLU A 62 -10.12 -10.76 12.36
C GLU A 62 -9.21 -10.89 11.14
N SER A 63 -8.21 -11.76 11.17
CA SER A 63 -7.27 -11.93 10.06
C SER A 63 -7.14 -13.40 9.70
N GLU A 64 -7.39 -13.71 8.43
CA GLU A 64 -7.21 -15.05 7.88
C GLU A 64 -5.99 -15.11 6.96
N TYR A 65 -5.37 -16.29 6.88
CA TYR A 65 -4.22 -16.53 6.03
C TYR A 65 -4.61 -17.35 4.82
N PHE A 66 -4.29 -16.83 3.64
CA PHE A 66 -4.52 -17.49 2.37
C PHE A 66 -3.20 -17.73 1.65
N TRP A 67 -3.06 -18.88 1.01
CA TRP A 67 -1.98 -19.11 0.07
C TRP A 67 -2.46 -18.76 -1.32
N ALA A 68 -1.75 -17.82 -1.94
CA ALA A 68 -2.04 -17.39 -3.29
C ALA A 68 -0.88 -17.65 -4.23
N TYR A 69 -1.22 -18.13 -5.41
CA TYR A 69 -0.32 -18.35 -6.53
C TYR A 69 -0.09 -17.06 -7.30
N ASP A 70 1.15 -16.82 -7.73
CA ASP A 70 1.50 -15.69 -8.58
C ASP A 70 2.13 -16.20 -9.89
N GLN A 71 1.44 -15.99 -11.00
CA GLN A 71 1.89 -16.43 -12.32
C GLN A 71 3.11 -15.63 -12.81
N LYS A 72 3.21 -14.35 -12.44
CA LYS A 72 4.20 -13.42 -12.99
C LYS A 72 5.40 -13.21 -12.07
N SER A 73 5.37 -13.75 -10.84
CA SER A 73 6.45 -13.60 -9.87
C SER A 73 6.82 -12.15 -9.57
N LEU A 74 5.80 -11.30 -9.43
CA LEU A 74 5.94 -9.87 -9.18
C LEU A 74 5.88 -9.51 -7.69
N ILE A 75 5.36 -10.41 -6.87
CA ILE A 75 5.09 -10.15 -5.46
C ILE A 75 6.38 -10.15 -4.63
N LYS A 76 6.48 -9.18 -3.72
CA LYS A 76 7.48 -9.13 -2.66
C LYS A 76 6.83 -9.28 -1.28
N GLN A 77 7.66 -9.64 -0.30
CA GLN A 77 7.24 -9.66 1.09
C GLN A 77 6.93 -8.23 1.55
N GLY A 78 5.79 -8.02 2.22
CA GLY A 78 5.33 -6.71 2.67
C GLY A 78 4.44 -5.96 1.67
N ASP A 79 4.21 -6.50 0.47
CA ASP A 79 3.31 -5.89 -0.51
C ASP A 79 1.84 -6.06 -0.11
N TRP A 80 1.00 -5.08 -0.45
CA TRP A 80 -0.45 -5.23 -0.44
C TRP A 80 -0.94 -5.71 -1.80
N VAL A 81 -1.69 -6.81 -1.80
CA VAL A 81 -2.14 -7.50 -3.01
C VAL A 81 -3.63 -7.78 -2.95
N ILE A 82 -4.25 -7.77 -4.13
CA ILE A 82 -5.61 -8.29 -4.34
C ILE A 82 -5.48 -9.72 -4.82
N ILE A 83 -6.21 -10.60 -4.15
CA ILE A 83 -6.31 -12.02 -4.49
C ILE A 83 -7.73 -12.38 -4.89
N LYS A 84 -7.84 -13.31 -5.84
CA LYS A 84 -9.10 -13.89 -6.31
C LYS A 84 -9.09 -15.40 -6.09
N PRO A 85 -10.25 -16.04 -5.85
CA PRO A 85 -10.32 -17.50 -5.81
C PRO A 85 -9.91 -18.06 -7.19
N MET A 86 -9.20 -19.20 -7.20
CA MET A 86 -8.78 -19.83 -8.45
C MET A 86 -9.97 -20.43 -9.20
N LEU A 87 -10.50 -19.68 -10.17
CA LEU A 87 -11.62 -20.10 -11.01
C LEU A 87 -11.19 -21.04 -12.16
N HIS A 88 -9.95 -20.94 -12.62
CA HIS A 88 -9.46 -21.76 -13.73
C HIS A 88 -9.31 -23.23 -13.32
N VAL A 89 -10.04 -24.10 -14.03
CA VAL A 89 -10.08 -25.55 -13.78
C VAL A 89 -8.78 -26.25 -14.20
N ASP A 90 -8.01 -25.65 -15.11
CA ASP A 90 -6.87 -26.30 -15.78
C ASP A 90 -5.49 -25.95 -15.20
N SER A 91 -5.43 -25.19 -14.10
CA SER A 91 -4.13 -24.83 -13.51
C SER A 91 -3.57 -26.02 -12.71
N PRO A 92 -2.38 -26.56 -13.04
CA PRO A 92 -1.80 -27.73 -12.37
C PRO A 92 -1.57 -27.50 -10.87
N ILE A 93 -1.53 -26.23 -10.44
CA ILE A 93 -1.35 -25.80 -9.05
C ILE A 93 -2.60 -26.06 -8.20
N LYS A 94 -3.79 -26.19 -8.78
CA LYS A 94 -5.04 -26.47 -8.04
C LYS A 94 -5.00 -27.81 -7.30
N SER A 95 -4.13 -28.74 -7.72
CA SER A 95 -3.91 -30.02 -7.05
C SER A 95 -3.14 -29.90 -5.71
N ILE A 96 -2.46 -28.78 -5.48
CA ILE A 96 -1.60 -28.55 -4.31
C ILE A 96 -2.46 -27.95 -3.18
N ARG A 97 -2.81 -28.82 -2.23
CA ARG A 97 -3.88 -28.64 -1.23
C ARG A 97 -3.86 -27.36 -0.34
N PRO A 98 -2.76 -26.60 -0.13
CA PRO A 98 -2.87 -25.29 0.53
C PRO A 98 -3.26 -24.12 -0.39
N ILE A 99 -3.02 -24.22 -1.71
CA ILE A 99 -3.14 -23.07 -2.63
C ILE A 99 -4.58 -22.96 -3.12
N THR A 100 -5.21 -21.84 -2.79
CA THR A 100 -6.65 -21.62 -3.01
C THR A 100 -6.94 -20.40 -3.88
N HIS A 101 -6.04 -19.41 -3.85
CA HIS A 101 -6.21 -18.13 -4.50
C HIS A 101 -5.12 -17.87 -5.55
N GLU A 102 -5.39 -16.93 -6.43
CA GLU A 102 -4.45 -16.37 -7.40
C GLU A 102 -4.32 -14.86 -7.15
N VAL A 103 -3.11 -14.34 -7.33
CA VAL A 103 -2.86 -12.90 -7.22
C VAL A 103 -3.20 -12.21 -8.53
N GLU A 104 -4.13 -11.27 -8.46
CA GLU A 104 -4.53 -10.48 -9.62
C GLU A 104 -3.62 -9.25 -9.79
N LYS A 105 -3.43 -8.49 -8.71
CA LYS A 105 -2.74 -7.19 -8.77
C LYS A 105 -2.04 -6.86 -7.46
N VAL A 106 -0.84 -6.28 -7.58
CA VAL A 106 -0.15 -5.58 -6.49
C VAL A 106 -0.70 -4.15 -6.41
N VAL A 107 -1.31 -3.80 -5.27
CA VAL A 107 -1.92 -2.48 -5.03
C VAL A 107 -0.89 -1.51 -4.48
N PHE A 108 -0.21 -1.91 -3.39
CA PHE A 108 0.84 -1.10 -2.79
C PHE A 108 2.11 -1.94 -2.68
N PRO A 109 3.14 -1.65 -3.48
CA PRO A 109 4.44 -2.29 -3.30
C PRO A 109 5.11 -1.77 -2.03
N PHE A 110 5.88 -2.63 -1.37
CA PHE A 110 6.66 -2.29 -0.20
C PHE A 110 7.79 -1.32 -0.57
N GLY A 111 7.95 -0.26 0.23
CA GLY A 111 8.97 0.79 0.03
C GLY A 111 8.62 1.86 -1.02
N ASN A 112 8.12 1.46 -2.19
CA ASN A 112 7.85 2.37 -3.30
C ASN A 112 6.35 2.68 -3.45
N ARG A 113 5.72 3.16 -2.38
CA ARG A 113 4.28 3.43 -2.39
C ARG A 113 3.98 4.61 -3.30
N VAL A 114 3.14 4.37 -4.31
CA VAL A 114 2.62 5.42 -5.18
C VAL A 114 1.22 5.79 -4.68
N ASP A 115 0.98 7.09 -4.45
CA ASP A 115 -0.35 7.57 -4.11
C ASP A 115 -1.30 7.37 -5.31
N PRO A 116 -2.45 6.66 -5.15
CA PRO A 116 -3.38 6.41 -6.24
C PRO A 116 -4.02 7.68 -6.81
N VAL A 117 -4.09 8.78 -6.04
CA VAL A 117 -4.71 10.03 -6.49
C VAL A 117 -3.71 10.87 -7.30
N THR A 118 -2.56 11.20 -6.71
CA THR A 118 -1.57 12.09 -7.34
C THR A 118 -0.57 11.37 -8.25
N LYS A 119 -0.48 10.03 -8.17
CA LYS A 119 0.54 9.19 -8.84
C LYS A 119 1.98 9.55 -8.47
N LYS A 120 2.18 10.31 -7.39
CA LYS A 120 3.50 10.62 -6.85
C LYS A 120 3.97 9.54 -5.89
N LEU A 121 5.29 9.37 -5.81
CA LEU A 121 5.89 8.52 -4.79
C LEU A 121 5.71 9.19 -3.43
N ALA A 122 5.23 8.42 -2.46
CA ALA A 122 4.95 8.90 -1.12
C ALA A 122 5.70 8.04 -0.10
N TYR A 123 6.40 8.71 0.80
CA TYR A 123 7.03 8.13 1.96
C TYR A 123 6.23 8.58 3.19
N GLU A 124 5.47 7.64 3.76
CA GLU A 124 4.57 7.88 4.89
C GLU A 124 3.55 8.99 4.63
N LEU A 125 3.82 10.21 5.09
CA LEU A 125 2.97 11.39 4.98
C LEU A 125 3.53 12.46 4.01
N LYS A 126 4.73 12.25 3.44
CA LYS A 126 5.41 13.23 2.59
C LYS A 126 5.61 12.68 1.18
N PHE A 127 5.49 13.53 0.18
CA PHE A 127 5.86 13.16 -1.19
C PHE A 127 7.38 13.12 -1.34
N ALA A 128 7.86 12.21 -2.19
CA ALA A 128 9.27 12.08 -2.53
C ALA A 128 9.82 13.41 -3.08
N ASP A 129 9.07 14.04 -3.98
CA ASP A 129 9.40 15.34 -4.58
C ASP A 129 9.68 16.41 -3.52
N ASP A 130 8.87 16.47 -2.46
CA ASP A 130 9.03 17.46 -1.38
C ASP A 130 10.27 17.19 -0.53
N ILE A 131 10.62 15.91 -0.36
CA ILE A 131 11.82 15.49 0.37
C ILE A 131 13.06 15.83 -0.46
N GLU A 132 13.04 15.53 -1.76
CA GLU A 132 14.12 15.89 -2.69
C GLU A 132 14.30 17.40 -2.77
N PHE A 133 13.20 18.16 -2.87
CA PHE A 133 13.23 19.62 -2.85
C PHE A 133 13.88 20.17 -1.59
N LYS A 134 13.47 19.68 -0.41
CA LYS A 134 14.07 20.08 0.88
C LYS A 134 15.54 19.71 0.97
N ARG A 135 15.92 18.54 0.44
CA ARG A 135 17.31 18.10 0.41
C ARG A 135 18.16 19.07 -0.42
N ASN A 136 17.74 19.39 -1.63
CA ASN A 136 18.45 20.30 -2.52
C ASN A 136 18.56 21.71 -1.89
N LEU A 137 17.49 22.17 -1.23
CA LEU A 137 17.48 23.45 -0.52
C LEU A 137 18.49 23.50 0.63
N ILE A 138 18.66 22.40 1.38
CA ILE A 138 19.69 22.29 2.42
C ILE A 138 21.10 22.38 1.82
N VAL A 139 21.36 21.65 0.75
CA VAL A 139 22.67 21.67 0.05
C VAL A 139 23.01 23.09 -0.43
N ASP A 140 22.05 23.77 -1.05
CA ASP A 140 22.27 25.08 -1.67
C ASP A 140 22.48 26.23 -0.67
N VAL A 141 21.77 26.17 0.45
CA VAL A 141 21.81 27.21 1.48
C VAL A 141 22.91 26.94 2.49
N ILE A 142 23.08 25.70 2.92
CA ILE A 142 24.01 25.37 4.01
C ILE A 142 25.35 24.96 3.43
N GLU A 143 25.41 23.87 2.67
CA GLU A 143 26.68 23.21 2.31
C GLU A 143 27.53 24.08 1.38
N LYS A 144 26.96 24.63 0.30
CA LYS A 144 27.73 25.42 -0.68
C LYS A 144 28.46 26.63 -0.07
N PRO A 145 27.83 27.48 0.78
CA PRO A 145 28.57 28.56 1.45
C PRO A 145 29.62 28.08 2.44
N PHE A 146 29.50 26.86 2.98
CA PHE A 146 30.50 26.32 3.90
C PHE A 146 31.76 25.81 3.18
N GLU A 147 31.64 25.31 1.94
CA GLU A 147 32.78 24.87 1.10
C GLU A 147 33.73 26.01 0.71
N GLU A 148 33.24 27.24 0.65
CA GLU A 148 34.08 28.42 0.39
C GLU A 148 34.85 28.82 1.67
N ASP A 149 36.00 28.19 1.91
CA ASP A 149 36.89 28.45 3.06
C ASP A 149 37.44 29.88 3.12
N SER A 150 37.36 30.62 2.00
CA SER A 150 37.84 32.01 1.89
C SER A 150 36.96 33.04 2.60
N LEU A 151 35.69 32.73 2.86
CA LEU A 151 34.73 33.67 3.45
C LEU A 151 34.70 33.60 4.97
N LEU A 152 34.63 34.77 5.63
CA LEU A 152 34.35 34.85 7.06
C LEU A 152 32.91 34.41 7.37
N PHE A 153 32.68 33.94 8.59
CA PHE A 153 31.36 33.46 9.04
C PHE A 153 30.22 34.47 8.86
N ASP A 154 30.49 35.77 9.02
CA ASP A 154 29.48 36.81 8.86
C ASP A 154 29.03 36.96 7.40
N GLN A 155 29.98 36.92 6.47
CA GLN A 155 29.70 36.95 5.02
C GLN A 155 28.91 35.72 4.58
N LYS A 156 29.24 34.54 5.11
CA LYS A 156 28.48 33.30 4.86
C LYS A 156 27.02 33.42 5.30
N ARG A 157 26.74 34.00 6.48
CA ARG A 157 25.37 34.22 6.97
C ARG A 157 24.59 35.21 6.12
N GLU A 158 25.23 36.27 5.63
CA GLU A 158 24.60 37.25 4.75
C GLU A 158 24.16 36.62 3.42
N LEU A 159 25.03 35.83 2.80
CA LEU A 159 24.71 35.08 1.57
C LEU A 159 23.57 34.08 1.78
N GLN A 160 23.56 33.39 2.93
CA GLN A 160 22.46 32.51 3.32
C GLN A 160 21.14 33.27 3.45
N ALA A 161 21.16 34.42 4.14
CA ALA A 161 19.97 35.25 4.33
C ALA A 161 19.44 35.81 3.00
N GLN A 162 20.32 36.18 2.07
CA GLN A 162 19.94 36.61 0.72
C GLN A 162 19.26 35.49 -0.06
N LYS A 163 19.86 34.29 -0.13
CA LYS A 163 19.25 33.13 -0.80
C LYS A 163 17.89 32.77 -0.21
N ILE A 164 17.73 32.81 1.12
CA ILE A 164 16.45 32.54 1.77
C ILE A 164 15.39 33.58 1.37
N LYS A 165 15.76 34.86 1.25
CA LYS A 165 14.86 35.92 0.80
C LYS A 165 14.43 35.72 -0.66
N GLU A 166 15.36 35.37 -1.54
CA GLU A 166 15.06 35.09 -2.96
C GLU A 166 14.16 33.87 -3.14
N LEU A 167 14.35 32.82 -2.34
CA LEU A 167 13.50 31.64 -2.40
C LEU A 167 12.07 31.98 -1.93
N LYS A 168 11.94 32.73 -0.83
CA LYS A 168 10.63 33.20 -0.36
C LYS A 168 9.90 34.04 -1.41
N SER A 169 10.58 34.93 -2.14
CA SER A 169 9.93 35.74 -3.18
C SER A 169 9.50 34.91 -4.40
N LYS A 170 10.26 33.88 -4.77
CA LYS A 170 9.90 32.94 -5.83
C LYS A 170 8.72 32.03 -5.46
N ASP A 171 8.62 31.64 -4.19
CA ASP A 171 7.49 30.83 -3.72
C ASP A 171 6.18 31.64 -3.71
N LEU A 172 6.21 32.91 -3.31
CA LEU A 172 5.02 33.78 -3.34
C LEU A 172 4.48 33.96 -4.77
N SER A 173 5.35 34.23 -5.75
CA SER A 173 4.93 34.39 -7.15
C SER A 173 4.30 33.12 -7.74
N LYS A 174 4.85 31.94 -7.43
CA LYS A 174 4.26 30.66 -7.91
C LYS A 174 2.90 30.34 -7.31
N SER A 175 2.60 30.83 -6.10
CA SER A 175 1.29 30.61 -5.49
C SER A 175 0.18 31.49 -6.07
N GLU A 176 0.55 32.63 -6.67
CA GLU A 176 -0.38 33.54 -7.35
C GLU A 176 -0.75 33.04 -8.76
N ASP A 177 0.16 32.33 -9.43
CA ASP A 177 -0.04 31.80 -10.79
C ASP A 177 -0.87 30.49 -10.85
N ASN A 178 -1.11 29.83 -9.70
CA ASN A 178 -1.83 28.54 -9.63
C ASN A 178 -3.27 28.64 -9.08
N ASN A 179 -3.78 29.86 -8.89
CA ASN A 179 -5.20 30.16 -8.57
C ASN A 179 -5.90 30.74 -9.80
#